data_AF-M2QF73-F1
#
_entry.id   AF-M2QF73-F1
#
_cell.length_a   1.000
_cell.length_b   1.000
_cell.length_c   1.000
_cell.angle_alpha   90.00
_cell.angle_beta   90.00
_cell.angle_gamma   90.00
#
_symmetry.space_group_name_H-M   'P 1'
#
loop_
_entity.id
_entity.type
_entity.pdbx_description
1 polymer ?
#
loop_
_entity_poly.entity_id
_entity_poly.type
_entity_poly.pdbx_seq_one_letter_code
_entity_poly.pdbx_strand_id
1 'polypeptide(L)'
;ILDILETFLNFHGYLYLRLDGATKIEDRQYITERFNSDSRIFCFISSSRSGGVGINLTGADTVIFYDSDFNPQMDRQCEDRAHRIGQIRDVHIYRFVSQHTVEEALLRKANQKRSL
;
A
#
# COMPACT_ATOMS: atom_id res chain seq x y z
N ILE A 1 -6.17 9.58 -8.30
CA ILE A 1 -4.76 9.51 -7.81
C ILE A 1 -4.06 8.30 -8.39
N LEU A 2 -4.61 7.08 -8.26
CA LEU A 2 -3.97 5.86 -8.77
C LEU A 2 -3.62 5.95 -10.27
N ASP A 3 -4.50 6.49 -11.12
CA ASP A 3 -4.23 6.65 -12.56
C ASP A 3 -3.06 7.62 -12.85
N ILE A 4 -2.87 8.62 -12.00
CA ILE A 4 -1.74 9.56 -12.10
C ILE A 4 -0.45 8.85 -11.72
N LEU A 5 -0.47 8.00 -10.68
CA LEU A 5 0.69 7.20 -10.29
C LEU A 5 1.08 6.22 -11.41
N GLU A 6 0.11 5.58 -12.06
CA GLU A 6 0.38 4.75 -13.25
C GLU A 6 1.04 5.55 -14.37
N THR A 7 0.50 6.72 -14.69
CA THR A 7 1.07 7.60 -15.72
C THR A 7 2.52 7.98 -15.37
N PHE A 8 2.78 8.31 -14.11
CA PHE A 8 4.11 8.66 -13.61
C PHE A 8 5.09 7.48 -13.70
N LEU A 9 4.69 6.29 -13.24
CA LEU A 9 5.52 5.09 -13.29
C LEU A 9 5.82 4.67 -14.74
N ASN A 10 4.83 4.77 -15.64
CA ASN A 10 5.03 4.53 -17.07
C ASN A 10 6.02 5.53 -17.68
N PHE A 11 5.89 6.81 -17.35
CA PHE A 11 6.80 7.85 -17.84
C PHE A 11 8.25 7.58 -17.42
N HIS A 12 8.46 7.07 -16.22
CA HIS A 12 9.78 6.69 -15.71
C HIS A 12 10.24 5.28 -16.09
N GLY A 13 9.41 4.50 -16.80
CA GLY A 13 9.76 3.16 -17.27
C GLY A 13 9.80 2.07 -16.19
N TYR A 14 9.12 2.27 -15.06
CA TYR A 14 9.03 1.25 -14.01
C TYR A 14 7.93 0.23 -14.31
N LEU A 15 8.23 -1.06 -14.09
CA LEU A 15 7.22 -2.11 -14.11
C LEU A 15 6.43 -2.09 -12.81
N TYR A 16 5.11 -2.09 -12.92
CA TYR A 16 4.23 -2.07 -11.78
C TYR A 16 2.99 -2.95 -11.99
N LEU A 17 2.29 -3.24 -10.91
CA LEU A 17 0.97 -3.87 -10.91
C LEU A 17 -0.02 -3.00 -10.13
N ARG A 18 -1.31 -3.08 -10.48
CA ARG A 18 -2.39 -2.34 -9.82
C ARG A 18 -3.47 -3.30 -9.35
N LEU A 19 -3.92 -3.14 -8.10
CA LEU A 19 -5.07 -3.84 -7.54
C LEU A 19 -5.97 -2.87 -6.79
N ASP A 20 -7.19 -2.68 -7.30
CA ASP A 20 -8.20 -1.82 -6.69
C ASP A 20 -9.62 -2.42 -6.76
N GLY A 21 -10.64 -1.59 -6.53
CA GLY A 21 -12.03 -2.02 -6.54
C GLY A 21 -12.55 -2.42 -7.92
N ALA A 22 -11.92 -1.97 -9.01
CA ALA A 22 -12.31 -2.32 -10.37
C ALA A 22 -11.68 -3.64 -10.84
N THR A 23 -10.64 -4.13 -10.15
CA THR A 23 -10.03 -5.43 -10.43
C THR A 23 -10.99 -6.57 -10.10
N LYS A 24 -11.27 -7.41 -11.10
CA LYS A 24 -12.10 -8.61 -10.94
C LYS A 24 -11.48 -9.56 -9.91
N ILE A 25 -12.34 -10.25 -9.16
CA ILE A 25 -11.91 -11.15 -8.07
C ILE A 25 -10.98 -12.26 -8.59
N GLU A 26 -11.28 -12.82 -9.76
CA GLU A 26 -10.50 -13.87 -10.42
C GLU A 26 -9.05 -13.44 -10.73
N ASP A 27 -8.83 -12.17 -11.05
CA ASP A 27 -7.50 -11.66 -11.41
C ASP A 27 -6.65 -11.30 -10.18
N ARG A 28 -7.28 -11.04 -9.02
CA ARG A 28 -6.58 -10.55 -7.83
C ARG A 28 -5.51 -11.50 -7.33
N GLN A 29 -5.81 -12.80 -7.35
CA GLN A 29 -4.87 -13.83 -6.92
C GLN A 29 -3.64 -13.86 -7.84
N TYR A 30 -3.86 -13.90 -9.16
CA TYR A 30 -2.79 -13.90 -10.15
C TYR A 30 -1.88 -12.67 -10.04
N ILE A 31 -2.46 -11.48 -9.90
CA ILE A 31 -1.70 -10.22 -9.75
C ILE A 31 -0.83 -10.26 -8.48
N THR A 32 -1.38 -10.76 -7.37
CA THR A 32 -0.68 -10.86 -6.09
C THR A 32 0.48 -11.86 -6.16
N GLU A 33 0.25 -13.05 -6.73
CA GLU A 33 1.27 -14.08 -6.91
C GLU A 33 2.40 -13.62 -7.84
N ARG A 34 2.04 -12.91 -8.92
CA ARG A 34 3.02 -12.34 -9.85
C ARG A 34 3.89 -11.29 -9.16
N PHE A 35 3.32 -10.42 -8.33
CA PHE A 35 4.09 -9.45 -7.56
C PHE A 35 5.09 -10.11 -6.60
N ASN A 36 4.67 -11.17 -5.91
CA ASN A 36 5.53 -11.86 -4.94
C ASN A 36 6.66 -12.68 -5.57
N SER A 37 6.53 -13.06 -6.86
CA SER A 37 7.47 -13.94 -7.56
C SER A 37 8.38 -13.23 -8.57
N ASP A 38 7.91 -12.14 -9.20
CA ASP A 38 8.65 -11.44 -10.25
C ASP A 38 9.40 -10.23 -9.68
N SER A 39 10.70 -10.39 -9.44
CA SER A 39 11.58 -9.34 -8.92
C SER A 39 11.77 -8.14 -9.86
N ARG A 40 11.33 -8.23 -11.12
CA ARG A 40 11.37 -7.10 -12.07
C ARG A 40 10.25 -6.09 -11.80
N ILE A 41 9.21 -6.49 -11.07
CA ILE A 41 8.08 -5.63 -10.74
C ILE A 41 8.50 -4.74 -9.56
N PHE A 42 8.67 -3.46 -9.85
CA PHE A 42 9.18 -2.49 -8.91
C PHE A 42 8.12 -2.02 -7.92
N CYS A 43 6.87 -1.86 -8.38
CA CYS A 43 5.82 -1.23 -7.58
C CYS A 43 4.50 -2.00 -7.64
N PHE A 44 3.79 -2.03 -6.51
CA PHE A 44 2.41 -2.51 -6.41
C PHE A 44 1.52 -1.37 -5.93
N ILE A 45 0.63 -0.91 -6.81
CA ILE A 45 -0.33 0.14 -6.52
C ILE A 45 -1.59 -0.51 -5.96
N SER A 46 -2.00 -0.10 -4.76
CA SER A 46 -3.28 -0.54 -4.18
C SER A 46 -4.01 0.60 -3.51
N SER A 47 -5.32 0.44 -3.36
CA SER A 47 -6.14 1.32 -2.52
C SER A 47 -6.25 0.73 -1.12
N SER A 48 -6.33 1.56 -0.08
CA SER A 48 -6.37 1.12 1.32
C SER A 48 -7.54 0.17 1.62
N ARG A 49 -8.68 0.34 0.93
CA ARG A 49 -9.84 -0.55 1.05
C ARG A 49 -9.72 -1.85 0.27
N SER A 50 -9.08 -1.82 -0.91
CA SER A 50 -8.89 -3.02 -1.73
C SER A 50 -7.72 -3.87 -1.22
N GLY A 51 -6.67 -3.24 -0.69
CA GLY A 51 -5.53 -3.88 -0.02
C GLY A 51 -5.88 -4.43 1.37
N GLY A 52 -6.96 -3.95 1.99
CA GLY A 52 -7.53 -4.54 3.20
C GLY A 52 -8.14 -5.94 3.00
N VAL A 53 -8.37 -6.36 1.75
CA VAL A 53 -8.91 -7.69 1.40
C VAL A 53 -7.77 -8.71 1.38
N GLY A 54 -7.64 -9.53 2.42
CA GLY A 54 -7.05 -10.90 2.43
C GLY A 54 -5.71 -11.24 1.75
N ILE A 55 -5.03 -10.33 1.04
CA ILE A 55 -3.86 -10.61 0.23
C ILE A 55 -2.57 -10.66 1.06
N ASN A 56 -1.52 -11.26 0.52
CA ASN A 56 -0.19 -11.28 1.12
C ASN A 56 0.79 -10.67 0.11
N LEU A 57 1.54 -9.64 0.52
CA LEU A 57 2.47 -8.89 -0.32
C LEU A 57 3.91 -9.06 0.21
N THR A 58 4.33 -10.31 0.43
CA THR A 58 5.67 -10.64 0.96
C THR A 58 6.80 -10.25 0.01
N GLY A 59 6.50 -9.98 -1.27
CA GLY A 59 7.45 -9.38 -2.21
C GLY A 59 7.83 -7.93 -1.89
N ALA A 60 7.02 -7.21 -1.10
CA ALA A 60 7.28 -5.81 -0.73
C ALA A 60 8.09 -5.72 0.57
N ASP A 61 9.14 -4.91 0.56
CA ASP A 61 9.91 -4.48 1.74
C ASP A 61 9.69 -3.01 2.09
N THR A 62 8.97 -2.26 1.26
CA THR A 62 8.69 -0.84 1.47
C THR A 62 7.22 -0.57 1.23
N VAL A 63 6.56 0.07 2.20
CA VAL A 63 5.16 0.51 2.10
C VAL A 63 5.13 2.02 2.18
N ILE A 64 4.47 2.66 1.23
CA ILE A 64 4.32 4.11 1.17
C ILE A 64 2.83 4.45 1.22
N PHE A 65 2.42 5.13 2.29
CA PHE A 65 1.09 5.74 2.38
C PHE A 65 1.13 7.13 1.74
N TYR A 66 0.41 7.27 0.63
CA TYR A 66 0.25 8.55 -0.07
C TYR A 66 -0.74 9.45 0.66
N ASP A 67 -1.87 8.89 1.08
CA ASP A 67 -2.87 9.49 1.94
C ASP A 67 -3.12 8.61 3.17
N SER A 68 -3.74 9.19 4.20
CA SER A 68 -4.01 8.52 5.47
C SER A 68 -5.50 8.31 5.66
N ASP A 69 -5.91 7.10 6.04
CA ASP A 69 -7.30 6.84 6.40
C ASP A 69 -7.61 7.43 7.80
N PHE A 70 -8.85 7.85 8.02
CA PHE A 70 -9.32 8.31 9.33
C PHE A 70 -9.30 7.20 10.39
N ASN A 71 -9.35 5.94 9.95
CA ASN A 71 -9.27 4.76 10.78
C ASN A 71 -7.83 4.19 10.79
N PRO A 72 -7.07 4.35 11.89
CA PRO A 72 -5.69 3.85 11.98
C PRO A 72 -5.58 2.32 11.87
N GLN A 73 -6.67 1.58 12.08
CA GLN A 73 -6.68 0.13 11.90
C GLN A 73 -6.56 -0.27 10.43
N MET A 74 -7.06 0.55 9.49
CA MET A 74 -6.94 0.26 8.06
C MET A 74 -5.49 0.31 7.61
N ASP A 75 -4.75 1.32 8.07
CA ASP A 75 -3.34 1.47 7.76
C ASP A 75 -2.53 0.32 8.35
N ARG A 76 -2.79 -0.06 9.61
CA ARG A 76 -2.14 -1.23 10.23
C ARG A 76 -2.41 -2.51 9.43
N GLN A 77 -3.64 -2.72 8.98
CA GLN A 77 -3.96 -3.87 8.15
C GLN A 77 -3.20 -3.84 6.81
N CYS A 78 -2.95 -2.67 6.23
CA CYS A 78 -2.14 -2.54 5.02
C CYS A 78 -0.66 -2.84 5.30
N GLU A 79 -0.11 -2.36 6.41
CA GLU A 79 1.25 -2.68 6.87
C GLU A 79 1.43 -4.20 7.05
N ASP A 80 0.46 -4.86 7.69
CA ASP A 80 0.46 -6.32 7.95
C ASP A 80 0.45 -7.17 6.67
N ARG A 81 0.09 -6.60 5.51
CA ARG A 81 0.14 -7.32 4.21
C ARG A 81 1.57 -7.56 3.75
N ALA A 82 2.45 -6.58 3.99
CA ALA A 82 3.88 -6.66 3.67
C ALA A 82 4.67 -7.26 4.85
N HIS A 83 4.34 -6.84 6.07
CA HIS A 83 4.91 -7.38 7.31
C HIS A 83 4.23 -8.71 7.69
N ARG A 84 4.43 -9.72 6.84
CA ARG A 84 3.76 -11.02 6.91
C ARG A 84 4.75 -12.16 7.14
N ILE A 85 4.25 -13.27 7.69
CA ILE A 85 5.00 -14.53 7.80
C ILE A 85 5.55 -14.92 6.41
N GLY A 86 6.86 -15.11 6.31
CA GLY A 86 7.57 -15.39 5.07
C GLY A 86 8.39 -14.20 4.53
N GLN A 87 8.23 -13.00 5.09
CA GLN A 87 9.14 -11.89 4.83
C GLN A 87 10.48 -12.11 5.55
N ILE A 88 11.59 -11.86 4.84
CA ILE A 88 12.96 -12.00 5.35
C ILE A 88 13.71 -10.67 5.41
N ARG A 89 13.16 -9.61 4.80
CA ARG A 89 13.72 -8.25 4.78
C ARG A 89 12.99 -7.36 5.76
N ASP A 90 13.68 -6.34 6.26
CA ASP A 90 13.07 -5.31 7.08
C ASP A 90 12.04 -4.52 6.25
N VAL A 91 10.82 -4.43 6.76
CA VAL A 91 9.74 -3.68 6.10
C VAL A 91 9.76 -2.24 6.58
N HIS A 92 10.04 -1.31 5.67
CA HIS A 92 10.08 0.12 5.93
C HIS A 92 8.74 0.78 5.59
N ILE A 93 8.14 1.46 6.56
CA ILE A 93 6.86 2.15 6.39
C ILE A 93 7.10 3.66 6.31
N TYR A 94 6.74 4.25 5.17
CA TYR A 94 6.77 5.69 4.96
C TYR A 94 5.35 6.23 4.79
N ARG A 95 5.14 7.46 5.27
CA ARG A 95 3.86 8.16 5.15
C ARG A 95 4.12 9.59 4.74
N PHE A 96 3.46 10.02 3.67
CA PHE A 96 3.49 11.41 3.26
C PHE A 96 2.45 12.20 4.06
N VAL A 97 2.89 13.35 4.59
CA VAL A 97 2.07 14.23 5.42
C VAL A 97 2.44 15.65 5.07
N SER A 98 1.47 16.43 4.61
CA SER A 98 1.67 17.84 4.35
C SER A 98 1.58 18.64 5.67
N GLN A 99 2.51 19.56 5.90
CA GLN A 99 2.52 20.41 7.09
C GLN A 99 1.42 21.47 7.03
N HIS A 100 0.86 21.84 8.19
CA HIS A 100 -0.18 22.87 8.31
C HIS A 100 -1.46 22.56 7.51
N THR A 101 -1.72 21.28 7.24
CA THR A 101 -2.93 20.84 6.54
C THR A 101 -3.82 19.97 7.43
N VAL A 102 -4.99 19.63 6.89
CA VAL A 102 -5.92 18.68 7.52
C VAL A 102 -5.28 17.31 7.71
N GLU A 103 -4.33 16.90 6.87
CA GLU A 103 -3.63 15.60 6.97
C GLU A 103 -2.81 15.50 8.26
N GLU A 104 -2.09 16.57 8.62
CA GLU A 104 -1.32 16.62 9.86
C GLU A 104 -2.25 16.51 11.09
N ALA A 105 -3.36 17.24 11.07
CA ALA A 105 -4.35 17.18 12.16
C ALA A 105 -4.98 15.78 12.28
N LEU A 106 -5.24 15.12 11.15
CA LEU A 106 -5.77 13.78 11.09
C LEU A 106 -4.78 12.75 11.64
N LEU A 107 -3.50 12.83 11.26
CA LEU A 107 -2.45 11.97 11.79
C LEU A 107 -2.31 12.13 13.31
N ARG A 108 -2.33 13.37 13.82
CA ARG A 108 -2.28 13.62 15.27
C ARG A 108 -3.45 12.94 16.00
N LYS A 109 -4.67 13.02 15.46
CA LYS A 109 -5.85 12.33 16.02
C LYS A 109 -5.74 10.81 15.92
N ALA A 110 -5.26 10.28 14.80
CA ALA A 110 -5.06 8.85 14.61
C ALA A 110 -4.03 8.28 15.61
N ASN A 111 -2.94 9.01 15.86
CA ASN A 111 -1.93 8.63 16.84
C ASN A 111 -2.49 8.67 18.28
N GLN A 112 -3.32 9.66 18.63
CA GLN A 112 -4.02 9.68 19.92
C GLN A 112 -4.92 8.45 20.11
N LYS A 113 -5.66 8.04 19.06
CA LYS A 113 -6.48 6.82 19.09
C LYS A 113 -5.64 5.54 19.22
N ARG A 114 -4.40 5.55 18.72
CA ARG A 114 -3.48 4.39 18.78
C ARG A 114 -2.85 4.22 20.16
N SER A 115 -2.71 5.30 20.94
CA SER A 115 -2.15 5.27 22.30
C SER A 115 -3.17 4.93 23.39
N LEU A 116 -4.45 4.79 23.03
CA LEU A 116 -5.54 4.37 23.91
C LEU A 116 -5.84 2.88 23.69
#